data_AF-A0A519XUX0-F1
#
_entry.id   AF-A0A519XUX0-F1
#
_cell.length_a   1.000
_cell.length_b   1.000
_cell.length_c   1.000
_cell.angle_alpha   90.00
_cell.angle_beta   90.00
_cell.angle_gamma   90.00
#
_symmetry.space_group_name_H-M   'P 1'
#
loop_
_entity.id
_entity.type
_entity.pdbx_description
1 polymer ?
#
loop_
_entity_poly.entity_id
_entity_poly.type
_entity_poly.pdbx_seq_one_letter_code
_entity_poly.pdbx_strand_id
1 'polypeptide(L)' 'MKPHFHKVPVTLQSSFSIRHDIKPDFGNIWHYHPELELHYVIKGEGVRFIGDNISNFAPDEMILLGENLP' A
#
# COMPACT_ATOMS: atom_id res chain seq x y z
N MET A 1 15.93 1.86 -5.08
CA MET A 1 14.93 2.18 -6.14
C MET A 1 14.51 3.63 -5.96
N LYS A 2 13.87 4.28 -6.94
CA LYS A 2 13.34 5.66 -6.76
C LYS A 2 11.82 5.56 -6.56
N PRO A 3 11.26 6.03 -5.43
CA PRO A 3 9.83 5.99 -5.24
C PRO A 3 9.14 7.04 -6.11
N HIS A 4 7.95 6.73 -6.60
CA HIS A 4 7.17 7.60 -7.49
C HIS A 4 5.96 8.17 -6.75
N PHE A 5 5.63 9.42 -7.02
CA PHE A 5 4.38 9.98 -6.52
C PHE A 5 3.19 9.25 -7.17
N HIS A 6 2.30 8.70 -6.34
CA HIS A 6 1.07 8.06 -6.81
C HIS A 6 -0.12 8.98 -6.50
N LYS A 7 -0.88 9.35 -7.54
CA LYS A 7 -2.09 10.13 -7.33
C LYS A 7 -3.26 9.19 -6.99
N VAL A 8 -3.68 9.20 -5.72
CA VAL A 8 -4.88 8.47 -5.29
C VAL A 8 -6.12 9.10 -5.94
N PRO A 9 -7.00 8.33 -6.60
CA PRO A 9 -8.26 8.84 -7.14
C PRO A 9 -9.19 9.31 -6.01
N VAL A 10 -9.56 10.59 -6.03
CA VAL A 10 -10.50 11.19 -5.08
C VAL A 10 -11.84 11.42 -5.77
N THR A 11 -12.93 11.04 -5.10
CA THR A 11 -14.29 11.37 -5.53
C THR A 11 -14.84 12.51 -4.68
N LEU A 12 -15.63 13.41 -5.30
CA LEU A 12 -16.29 14.49 -4.58
C LEU A 12 -17.14 13.88 -3.45
N GLN A 13 -16.99 14.42 -2.23
CA GLN A 13 -17.69 14.02 -1.00
C GLN A 13 -17.27 12.69 -0.35
N SER A 14 -16.19 12.05 -0.79
CA SER A 14 -15.62 10.88 -0.10
C SER A 14 -14.36 11.24 0.68
N SER A 15 -14.23 10.73 1.91
CA SER A 15 -13.04 10.88 2.75
C SER A 15 -12.05 9.71 2.63
N PHE A 16 -12.42 8.64 1.92
CA PHE A 16 -11.59 7.45 1.72
C PHE A 16 -11.90 6.77 0.38
N SER A 17 -11.00 5.89 -0.04
CA SER A 17 -11.16 5.00 -1.19
C SER A 17 -10.85 3.57 -0.77
N ILE A 18 -11.54 2.59 -1.34
CA ILE A 18 -11.32 1.16 -1.05
C ILE A 18 -11.07 0.44 -2.36
N ARG A 19 -10.05 -0.43 -2.36
CA ARG A 19 -9.72 -1.31 -3.47
C ARG A 19 -9.53 -2.73 -2.95
N HIS A 20 -9.95 -3.71 -3.77
CA HIS A 20 -9.67 -5.13 -3.54
C HIS A 20 -8.89 -5.65 -4.74
N ASP A 21 -7.60 -5.91 -4.55
CA ASP A 21 -6.71 -6.42 -5.58
C ASP A 21 -6.61 -7.95 -5.51
N ILE A 22 -6.93 -8.63 -6.61
CA ILE A 22 -6.73 -10.09 -6.77
C ILE A 22 -5.80 -10.28 -7.96
N LYS A 23 -4.51 -10.45 -7.69
CA LYS A 23 -3.45 -10.54 -8.69
C LYS A 23 -2.37 -11.55 -8.24
N PRO A 24 -1.61 -12.16 -9.17
CA PRO A 24 -0.50 -13.05 -8.81
C PRO A 24 0.64 -12.31 -8.10
N ASP A 25 0.76 -10.99 -8.34
CA ASP A 25 1.67 -10.07 -7.69
C ASP A 25 0.98 -8.72 -7.43
N PHE A 26 1.47 -7.96 -6.44
CA PHE A 26 1.03 -6.59 -6.16
C PHE A 26 2.22 -5.76 -5.65
N GLY A 27 2.13 -4.43 -5.75
CA GLY A 27 3.21 -3.53 -5.29
C GLY A 27 4.39 -3.36 -6.25
N ASN A 28 4.20 -3.61 -7.56
CA ASN A 28 5.27 -3.58 -8.57
C ASN A 28 5.93 -2.18 -8.78
N ILE A 29 5.35 -1.12 -8.20
CA ILE A 29 5.90 0.24 -8.23
C ILE A 29 6.02 0.72 -6.79
N TRP A 30 7.25 1.02 -6.37
CA TRP A 30 7.52 1.68 -5.10
C TRP A 30 7.06 3.14 -5.18
N HIS A 31 6.20 3.57 -4.27
CA HIS A 31 5.46 4.83 -4.43
C HIS A 31 5.05 5.45 -3.10
N TYR A 32 4.75 6.75 -3.13
CA TYR A 32 4.29 7.51 -1.98
C TYR A 32 3.14 8.44 -2.36
N HIS A 33 2.30 8.79 -1.38
CA HIS A 33 1.18 9.72 -1.52
C HIS A 33 0.85 10.36 -0.14
N PRO A 34 0.18 11.51 -0.08
CA PRO A 34 -0.07 12.21 1.19
C PRO A 34 -1.21 11.60 2.01
N GLU A 35 -2.00 10.70 1.45
CA GLU A 35 -3.07 10.02 2.15
C GLU A 35 -2.52 8.94 3.12
N LEU A 36 -3.27 8.65 4.19
CA LEU A 36 -3.01 7.46 5.01
C LEU A 36 -3.55 6.23 4.27
N GLU A 37 -2.84 5.10 4.34
CA GLU A 37 -3.23 3.88 3.65
C GLU A 37 -3.29 2.68 4.61
N LEU A 38 -4.41 1.96 4.60
CA LEU A 38 -4.61 0.75 5.39
C LEU A 38 -4.56 -0.46 4.45
N HIS A 39 -3.60 -1.35 4.66
CA HIS A 39 -3.48 -2.62 3.93
C HIS A 39 -3.94 -3.77 4.82
N TYR A 40 -4.73 -4.67 4.24
CA TYR A 40 -5.09 -5.95 4.84
C TYR A 40 -4.81 -7.07 3.85
N VAL A 41 -3.95 -8.01 4.23
CA VAL A 41 -3.55 -9.13 3.38
C VAL A 41 -4.50 -10.29 3.63
N ILE A 42 -5.51 -10.46 2.77
CA ILE A 42 -6.44 -11.60 2.86
C ILE A 42 -5.73 -12.93 2.58
N LYS A 43 -4.83 -12.94 1.59
CA LYS A 43 -4.08 -14.14 1.18
C LYS A 43 -2.79 -13.74 0.48
N GLY A 44 -1.73 -14.53 0.68
CA GLY A 44 -0.42 -14.36 0.06
C GLY A 44 0.67 -14.12 1.10
N GLU A 45 1.91 -14.33 0.70
CA GLU A 45 3.10 -14.07 1.49
C GLU A 45 4.20 -13.51 0.59
N GLY A 46 5.16 -12.80 1.17
CA GLY A 46 6.25 -12.21 0.40
C GLY A 46 7.04 -11.20 1.19
N VAL A 47 7.82 -10.37 0.48
CA VAL A 47 8.63 -9.30 1.07
C VAL A 47 7.94 -7.97 0.81
N ARG A 48 7.80 -7.15 1.86
CA ARG A 48 7.35 -5.76 1.77
C ARG A 48 8.51 -4.81 2.00
N PHE A 49 8.39 -3.64 1.38
CA PHE A 49 9.29 -2.51 1.52
C PHE A 49 8.44 -1.33 1.96
N ILE A 50 8.71 -0.79 3.16
CA ILE A 50 8.03 0.39 3.69
C ILE A 50 9.12 1.32 4.25
N GLY A 51 9.37 2.45 3.59
CA GLY A 51 10.45 3.35 3.94
C GLY A 51 11.81 2.64 3.86
N ASP A 52 12.48 2.55 5.00
CA ASP A 52 13.73 1.83 5.21
C ASP A 52 13.53 0.44 5.86
N ASN A 53 12.29 0.04 6.13
CA ASN A 53 11.95 -1.27 6.67
C ASN A 53 11.70 -2.28 5.55
N ILE A 54 12.48 -3.37 5.59
CA ILE A 54 12.30 -4.54 4.72
C ILE A 54 11.94 -5.72 5.62
N SER A 55 10.76 -6.28 5.39
CA SER A 55 10.22 -7.37 6.23
C SER A 55 9.31 -8.29 5.42
N ASN A 56 9.00 -9.46 5.97
CA ASN A 56 8.09 -10.41 5.33
C ASN A 56 6.65 -10.14 5.77
N PHE A 57 5.71 -10.15 4.82
CA PHE A 57 4.29 -10.13 5.13
C PHE A 57 3.67 -11.54 5.03
N ALA A 58 2.59 -11.74 5.77
CA ALA A 58 1.83 -12.99 5.80
C ALA A 58 0.31 -12.73 5.66
N PRO A 59 -0.50 -13.78 5.42
CA PRO A 59 -1.96 -13.66 5.48
C PRO A 59 -2.44 -13.17 6.85
N ASP A 60 -3.59 -12.50 6.86
CA ASP A 60 -4.22 -11.87 8.03
C ASP A 60 -3.43 -10.72 8.66
N GLU A 61 -2.40 -10.22 7.98
CA GLU A 61 -1.67 -9.05 8.40
C GLU A 61 -2.42 -7.76 8.05
N MET A 62 -2.45 -6.81 9.00
CA MET A 62 -3.02 -5.47 8.82
C MET A 62 -1.97 -4.41 9.15
N ILE A 63 -1.76 -3.46 8.24
CA ILE A 63 -0.78 -2.38 8.39
C ILE A 63 -1.42 -1.04 8.04
N LEU A 64 -1.24 -0.05 8.91
CA LEU A 64 -1.54 1.35 8.61
C LEU A 64 -0.23 2.07 8.25
N LEU A 65 -0.20 2.62 7.04
CA LEU A 65 0.89 3.41 6.48
C LEU A 65 0.60 4.90 6.73
N GLY A 66 1.63 5.60 7.21
CA GLY A 66 1.65 7.06 7.34
C GLY A 66 1.81 7.79 6.01
N GLU A 67 1.53 9.10 6.04
CA GLU A 67 1.65 9.99 4.88
C GLU A 67 3.07 10.00 4.30
N ASN A 68 3.17 10.07 2.97
CA ASN A 68 4.41 10.20 2.21
C ASN A 68 5.48 9.12 2.49
N LEU A 69 5.09 7.99 3.08
CA LEU A 69 5.96 6.84 3.21
C LEU A 69 6.04 6.08 1.88
N PRO A 70 7.26 5.82 1.36
CA PRO A 70 7.43 5.06 0.14
C PRO A 70 7.31 3.56 0.38
#